data_AF-A0A183TKV8-F1
#
_entry.id   AF-A0A183TKV8-F1
#
_cell.length_a   1.000
_cell.length_b   1.000
_cell.length_c   1.000
_cell.angle_alpha   90.00
_cell.angle_beta   90.00
_cell.angle_gamma   90.00
#
_symmetry.space_group_name_H-M   'P 1'
#
loop_
_entity.id
_entity.type
_entity.pdbx_description
1 polymer ?
#
loop_
_entity_poly.entity_id
_entity_poly.type
_entity_poly.pdbx_seq_one_letter_code
_entity_poly.pdbx_strand_id
1 'polypeptide(L)'
;MEKIIKKALMQFLKQNQLLSDAQHGIRSGRSCLMNLLLSLEHWTKARDEGNMMHAIYIDLEKAFESVPYQRLLHNLTKTICGCI
;
A
#
# COMPACT_ATOMS: atom_id res chain seq x y z
N MET A 1 -3.65 -15.68 17.48
CA MET A 1 -2.67 -14.60 17.71
C MET A 1 -2.53 -13.69 16.49
N GLU A 2 -2.18 -14.21 15.31
CA GLU A 2 -1.98 -13.42 14.08
C GLU A 2 -3.16 -12.49 13.71
N LYS A 3 -4.41 -12.99 13.72
CA LYS A 3 -5.60 -12.16 13.44
C LYS A 3 -5.74 -10.95 14.37
N ILE A 4 -5.36 -11.11 15.64
CA ILE A 4 -5.42 -10.05 16.65
C ILE A 4 -4.34 -9.01 16.35
N ILE A 5 -3.11 -9.45 16.09
CA ILE A 5 -1.98 -8.58 15.72
C ILE A 5 -2.32 -7.80 14.45
N LYS A 6 -2.82 -8.48 13.41
CA LYS A 6 -3.26 -7.83 12.16
C LYS A 6 -4.30 -6.76 12.42
N LYS A 7 -5.32 -7.04 13.24
CA LYS A 7 -6.38 -6.08 13.56
C LYS A 7 -5.82 -4.83 14.24
N ALA A 8 -4.97 -5.01 15.26
CA ALA A 8 -4.34 -3.92 15.98
C ALA A 8 -3.42 -3.08 15.07
N LEU A 9 -2.60 -3.74 14.25
CA LEU A 9 -1.70 -3.07 13.32
C LEU A 9 -2.46 -2.27 12.26
N MET A 10 -3.50 -2.85 11.65
CA MET A 10 -4.32 -2.15 10.65
C MET A 10 -5.04 -0.94 11.26
N GLN A 11 -5.49 -1.04 12.51
CA GLN A 11 -6.10 0.09 13.23
C GLN A 11 -5.07 1.21 13.44
N PHE A 12 -3.87 0.88 13.93
CA PHE A 12 -2.78 1.84 14.13
C PHE A 12 -2.39 2.54 12.82
N LEU A 13 -2.16 1.77 11.76
CA LEU A 13 -1.79 2.30 10.44
C LEU A 13 -2.86 3.25 9.88
N LYS A 14 -4.15 2.94 10.10
CA LYS A 14 -5.26 3.78 9.66
C LYS A 14 -5.37 5.08 10.47
N GLN A 15 -5.27 5.00 11.81
CA GLN A 15 -5.37 6.17 12.69
C GLN A 15 -4.24 7.16 12.45
N ASN A 16 -3.04 6.67 12.15
CA ASN A 16 -1.86 7.50 11.88
C ASN A 16 -1.65 7.82 10.39
N GLN A 17 -2.60 7.47 9.51
CA GLN A 17 -2.54 7.76 8.07
C GLN A 17 -1.24 7.27 7.40
N LEU A 18 -0.72 6.12 7.83
CA LEU A 18 0.56 5.56 7.37
C LEU A 18 0.45 4.76 6.06
N LEU A 19 -0.77 4.57 5.55
CA LEU A 19 -1.03 3.90 4.27
C LEU A 19 -1.37 4.92 3.21
N SER A 20 -0.73 4.81 2.05
CA SER A 20 -1.06 5.63 0.88
C SER A 20 -2.51 5.44 0.45
N ASP A 21 -3.16 6.53 0.04
CA ASP A 21 -4.49 6.48 -0.54
C ASP A 21 -4.55 5.85 -1.93
N ALA A 22 -3.42 5.70 -2.63
CA ALA A 22 -3.36 4.90 -3.84
C ALA A 22 -3.13 3.40 -3.54
N GLN A 23 -2.87 3.01 -2.29
CA GLN A 23 -2.70 1.60 -1.95
C GLN A 23 -4.07 0.90 -1.92
N HIS A 24 -4.25 -0.12 -2.75
CA HIS A 24 -5.44 -0.97 -2.76
C HIS A 24 -5.18 -2.36 -2.15
N GLY A 25 -3.95 -2.85 -2.21
CA GLY A 25 -3.56 -4.13 -1.60
C GLY A 25 -3.65 -4.09 -0.07
N ILE A 26 -4.12 -5.20 0.51
CA ILE A 26 -4.17 -5.43 1.98
C ILE A 26 -4.99 -4.34 2.72
N ARG A 27 -5.99 -3.74 2.06
CA ARG A 27 -6.93 -2.77 2.68
C ARG A 27 -8.36 -3.28 2.64
N SER A 28 -9.08 -3.10 3.74
CA SER A 28 -10.52 -3.38 3.77
C SER A 28 -11.27 -2.35 2.92
N GLY A 29 -12.28 -2.80 2.19
CA GLY A 29 -13.12 -1.92 1.36
C GLY A 29 -12.44 -1.39 0.08
N ARG A 30 -11.24 -1.87 -0.27
CA ARG A 30 -10.56 -1.54 -1.52
C ARG A 30 -10.25 -2.81 -2.29
N SER A 31 -10.76 -2.91 -3.52
CA SER A 31 -10.58 -4.07 -4.38
C SER A 31 -9.56 -3.79 -5.49
N CYS A 32 -9.05 -4.87 -6.09
CA CYS A 32 -8.23 -4.81 -7.29
C CYS A 32 -9.01 -4.18 -8.46
N LEU A 33 -10.28 -4.55 -8.62
CA LEU A 33 -11.15 -3.98 -9.65
C LEU A 33 -11.27 -2.46 -9.51
N MET A 34 -11.48 -1.94 -8.29
CA MET A 34 -11.57 -0.50 -8.08
C MET A 34 -10.25 0.22 -8.40
N ASN A 35 -9.11 -0.42 -8.12
CA ASN A 35 -7.80 0.12 -8.50
C ASN A 35 -7.66 0.27 -10.02
N LEU A 36 -8.09 -0.75 -10.77
CA LEU A 36 -8.05 -0.76 -12.23
C LEU A 36 -8.99 0.29 -12.81
N LEU A 37 -10.22 0.39 -12.28
CA LEU A 37 -11.19 1.40 -12.72
C LEU A 37 -10.69 2.83 -12.50
N LEU A 38 -10.15 3.13 -11.31
CA LEU A 38 -9.59 4.46 -11.02
C LEU A 38 -8.39 4.78 -11.90
N SER A 39 -7.51 3.80 -12.13
CA SER A 39 -6.37 3.97 -13.04
C SER A 39 -6.84 4.26 -14.46
N LEU A 40 -7.83 3.51 -14.96
CA LEU A 40 -8.40 3.71 -16.29
C LEU A 40 -9.07 5.09 -16.43
N GLU A 41 -9.82 5.52 -15.42
CA GLU A 41 -10.44 6.85 -15.40
C GLU A 41 -9.36 7.94 -15.49
N HIS A 42 -8.30 7.85 -14.69
CA HIS A 42 -7.19 8.80 -14.74
C HIS A 42 -6.49 8.81 -16.10
N TRP A 43 -6.24 7.64 -16.69
CA TRP A 43 -5.58 7.55 -17.99
C TRP A 43 -6.44 8.08 -19.13
N THR A 44 -7.74 7.78 -19.10
CA THR A 44 -8.71 8.28 -20.10
C THR A 44 -8.79 9.80 -20.01
N LYS A 45 -8.93 10.36 -18.81
CA LYS A 45 -8.97 11.81 -18.61
C LYS A 45 -7.70 12.50 -19.12
N ALA A 46 -6.53 11.98 -18.75
CA ALA A 46 -5.28 12.55 -19.23
C ALA A 46 -5.17 12.50 -20.76
N ARG A 47 -5.64 11.41 -21.38
CA ARG A 47 -5.70 11.29 -22.84
C ARG A 47 -6.63 12.32 -23.47
N ASP A 48 -7.81 12.54 -22.90
CA ASP A 48 -8.79 13.52 -23.40
C ASP A 48 -8.26 14.95 -23.30
N GLU A 49 -7.43 15.23 -22.30
CA GLU A 49 -6.72 16.51 -22.12
C GLU A 49 -5.50 16.66 -23.04
N GLY A 50 -5.17 15.65 -23.84
CA GLY A 50 -4.00 15.64 -24.73
C GLY A 50 -2.66 15.36 -24.05
N ASN A 51 -2.69 14.92 -22.79
CA ASN A 51 -1.47 14.58 -22.04
C ASN A 51 -0.92 13.21 -22.46
N MET A 52 0.41 13.11 -22.50
CA MET A 52 1.10 11.82 -22.68
C MET A 52 1.10 11.05 -21.36
N MET A 53 0.72 9.77 -21.42
CA MET A 53 0.67 8.88 -20.26
C MET A 53 1.60 7.67 -20.43
N HIS A 54 2.34 7.36 -19.37
CA HIS A 54 3.18 6.18 -19.28
C HIS A 54 2.82 5.40 -18.01
N ALA A 55 2.71 4.08 -18.12
CA ALA A 55 2.50 3.19 -16.99
C ALA A 55 3.73 2.29 -16.83
N ILE A 56 4.30 2.25 -15.62
CA ILE A 56 5.41 1.37 -15.27
C ILE A 56 4.88 0.33 -14.29
N TYR A 57 4.92 -0.93 -14.71
CA TYR A 57 4.57 -2.05 -13.85
C TYR A 57 5.84 -2.60 -13.21
N ILE A 58 5.81 -2.74 -11.88
CA ILE A 58 6.92 -3.28 -11.09
C ILE A 58 6.37 -4.45 -10.30
N ASP A 59 7.09 -5.56 -10.33
CA ASP A 59 6.83 -6.73 -9.50
C ASP A 59 8.08 -7.12 -8.71
N LEU A 60 7.90 -7.67 -7.52
CA LEU A 60 8.99 -8.06 -6.64
C LEU A 60 9.07 -9.58 -6.57
N GLU A 61 10.20 -10.15 -6.99
CA GLU A 61 10.44 -11.58 -6.81
C GLU A 61 10.41 -11.93 -5.32
N LYS A 62 9.60 -12.93 -4.96
CA LYS A 62 9.52 -13.50 -3.61
C LYS A 62 9.30 -12.43 -2.52
N ALA A 63 8.43 -11.46 -2.77
CA ALA A 63 8.23 -10.25 -1.96
C ALA A 63 8.03 -10.48 -0.44
N PHE A 64 7.50 -11.64 -0.03
CA PHE A 64 7.33 -11.99 1.39
C PHE A 64 8.54 -12.72 1.99
N GLU A 65 9.31 -13.42 1.17
CA GLU A 65 10.47 -14.21 1.60
C GLU A 65 11.75 -13.37 1.62
N SER A 66 11.83 -12.36 0.74
CA SER A 66 13.01 -11.50 0.58
C SER A 66 13.07 -10.34 1.58
N VAL A 67 12.10 -10.22 2.49
CA VAL A 67 12.05 -9.13 3.48
C VAL A 67 13.15 -9.32 4.55
N PRO A 68 14.14 -8.40 4.66
CA PRO A 68 15.19 -8.54 5.66
C PRO A 68 14.65 -8.36 7.08
N TYR A 69 14.82 -9.38 7.93
CA TYR A 69 14.21 -9.42 9.27
C TYR A 69 14.60 -8.23 10.15
N GLN A 70 15.89 -7.87 10.19
CA GLN A 70 16.37 -6.72 10.97
C GLN A 70 15.74 -5.40 10.51
N ARG A 71 15.55 -5.22 9.20
CA ARG A 71 14.92 -4.02 8.64
C ARG A 71 13.43 -3.96 8.96
N LEU A 72 12.75 -5.10 8.88
CA LEU A 72 11.34 -5.21 9.28
C LEU A 72 11.15 -4.86 10.76
N LEU A 73 11.96 -5.43 11.66
CA LEU A 73 11.90 -5.13 13.09
C LEU A 73 12.21 -3.67 13.42
N HIS A 74 13.23 -3.09 12.76
CA HIS A 74 13.55 -1.68 12.91
C HIS A 74 12.35 -0.80 12.52
N ASN A 75 11.75 -1.06 11.36
CA ASN A 75 10.59 -0.32 10.89
C ASN A 75 9.39 -0.46 11.83
N LEU A 76 9.08 -1.68 12.30
CA LEU A 76 7.97 -1.92 13.23
C LEU A 76 8.19 -1.19 14.56
N THR A 77 9.40 -1.27 15.12
CA THR A 77 9.72 -0.62 16.40
C THR A 77 9.65 0.90 16.28
N LYS A 78 10.27 1.47 15.25
CA LYS A 78 10.25 2.92 15.00
C LYS A 78 8.83 3.44 14.77
N THR A 79 8.04 2.71 13.99
CA THR A 79 6.71 3.16 13.57
C THR A 79 5.66 2.97 14.66
N ILE A 80 5.73 1.88 15.45
CA ILE A 80 4.71 1.51 16.43
C ILE A 80 5.04 2.02 17.84
N CYS A 81 6.31 1.99 18.24
CA CYS A 81 6.71 2.37 19.61
C CYS A 81 7.02 3.87 19.76
N GLY A 82 7.04 4.65 18.67
CA GLY A 82 7.15 6.11 18.74
C GLY A 82 8.46 6.66 19.29
N CYS A 83 9.53 5.85 19.40
CA CYS A 83 10.84 6.34 19.82
C CYS A 83 11.46 7.19 18.70
N ILE A 84 11.27 8.51 18.81
CA ILE A 84 12.16 9.55 18.29
C ILE A 84 13.25 9.78 19.32
#